data_AF-A0A9N9TU84-F1
#
_entry.id   AF-A0A9N9TU84-F1
#
_cell.length_a   1.000
_cell.length_b   1.000
_cell.length_c   1.000
_cell.angle_alpha   90.00
_cell.angle_beta   90.00
_cell.angle_gamma   90.00
#
_symmetry.space_group_name_H-M   'P 1'
#
loop_
_entity.id
_entity.type
_entity.pdbx_description
1 polymer ?
#
loop_
_entity_poly.entity_id
_entity_poly.type
_entity_poly.pdbx_seq_one_letter_code
_entity_poly.pdbx_strand_id
1 'polypeptide(L)'
;MGELDMLKRVLVEDFQATIHFSRVNMKPGKYTTFATLMYNETLKIVFGLTGNPSSCAITCILFVIPALRLMEKSLYERFLPISISPSAFK
;
A
#
# COMPACT_ATOMS: atom_id res chain seq x y z
N MET A 1 -4.73 -6.17 -11.28
CA MET A 1 -6.08 -6.37 -10.74
C MET A 1 -6.81 -7.23 -11.74
N GLY A 2 -6.98 -8.51 -11.42
CA GLY A 2 -7.69 -9.45 -12.28
C GLY A 2 -9.19 -9.21 -12.21
N GLU A 3 -9.95 -9.84 -13.10
CA GLU A 3 -11.42 -9.76 -13.12
C GLU A 3 -12.07 -10.25 -11.82
N LEU A 4 -11.34 -11.02 -11.01
CA LEU A 4 -11.75 -11.55 -9.70
C LEU A 4 -11.21 -10.75 -8.50
N ASP A 5 -10.69 -9.54 -8.71
CA ASP A 5 -10.14 -8.72 -7.62
C ASP A 5 -11.25 -8.09 -6.77
N MET A 6 -11.70 -8.86 -5.78
CA MET A 6 -12.76 -8.47 -4.85
C MET A 6 -12.31 -7.44 -3.81
N LEU A 7 -11.00 -7.21 -3.65
CA LEU A 7 -10.48 -6.37 -2.57
C LEU A 7 -11.02 -4.95 -2.65
N LYS A 8 -11.02 -4.36 -3.86
CA LYS A 8 -11.55 -3.01 -4.07
C LYS A 8 -13.05 -2.94 -3.74
N ARG A 9 -13.81 -3.95 -4.15
CA ARG A 9 -15.27 -4.01 -3.90
C ARG A 9 -15.57 -4.11 -2.42
N VAL A 10 -14.97 -5.06 -1.72
CA VAL A 10 -15.18 -5.23 -0.27
C VAL A 10 -14.78 -3.96 0.49
N LEU A 11 -13.63 -3.36 0.16
CA LEU A 11 -13.19 -2.13 0.83
C LEU A 11 -14.19 -0.98 0.66
N VAL A 12 -14.74 -0.78 -0.54
CA VAL A 12 -15.62 0.37 -0.83
C VAL A 12 -17.08 0.08 -0.47
N GLU A 13 -17.61 -1.06 -0.93
CA GLU A 13 -19.02 -1.45 -0.78
C GLU A 13 -19.34 -1.84 0.67
N ASP A 14 -18.49 -2.66 1.32
CA ASP A 14 -18.79 -3.22 2.64
C ASP A 14 -18.23 -2.37 3.79
N PHE A 15 -17.04 -1.78 3.59
CA PHE A 15 -16.32 -1.05 4.65
C PHE A 15 -16.30 0.47 4.46
N GLN A 16 -16.89 0.99 3.37
CA GLN A 16 -16.90 2.43 3.05
C GLN A 16 -15.49 3.06 3.12
N ALA A 17 -14.47 2.27 2.78
CA ALA A 17 -13.08 2.69 2.85
C ALA A 17 -12.76 3.70 1.76
N THR A 18 -11.89 4.65 2.09
CA THR A 18 -11.29 5.56 1.12
C THR A 18 -10.04 4.93 0.53
N ILE A 19 -10.04 4.69 -0.78
CA ILE A 19 -8.85 4.23 -1.51
C ILE A 19 -8.05 5.45 -1.95
N HIS A 20 -6.82 5.56 -1.44
CA HIS A 20 -5.91 6.66 -1.78
C HIS A 20 -5.20 6.42 -3.11
N PHE A 21 -4.77 5.17 -3.33
CA PHE A 21 -4.27 4.72 -4.62
C PHE A 21 -4.49 3.22 -4.76
N SER A 22 -4.70 2.76 -5.98
CA SER A 22 -4.80 1.33 -6.32
C SER A 22 -3.68 0.84 -7.23
N ARG A 23 -2.82 1.76 -7.67
CA ARG A 23 -1.66 1.50 -8.52
C ARG A 23 -0.57 2.51 -8.22
N VAL A 24 0.66 2.06 -8.36
CA VAL A 24 1.85 2.89 -8.20
C VAL A 24 2.71 2.73 -9.45
N ASN A 25 3.30 3.81 -9.95
CA ASN A 25 4.24 3.75 -11.06
C ASN A 25 5.60 3.19 -10.58
N MET A 26 5.65 1.90 -10.29
CA MET A 26 6.82 1.21 -9.77
C MET A 26 6.95 -0.19 -10.35
N LYS A 27 8.19 -0.71 -10.34
CA LYS A 27 8.49 -2.10 -10.68
C LYS A 27 9.49 -2.68 -9.67
N PRO A 28 9.22 -3.84 -9.07
CA PRO A 28 7.91 -4.50 -8.99
C PRO A 28 6.92 -3.70 -8.11
N GLY A 29 5.62 -4.02 -8.12
CA GLY A 29 4.63 -3.39 -7.23
C GLY A 29 3.55 -2.52 -7.90
N LYS A 30 3.42 -2.54 -9.24
CA LYS A 30 2.45 -1.72 -9.98
C LYS A 30 1.02 -1.74 -9.41
N TYR A 31 0.57 -2.87 -8.87
CA TYR A 31 -0.80 -3.07 -8.39
C TYR A 31 -0.95 -2.97 -6.86
N THR A 32 -0.03 -2.28 -6.18
CA THR A 32 -0.18 -2.01 -4.74
C THR A 32 -1.30 -1.00 -4.50
N THR A 33 -2.14 -1.30 -3.51
CA THR A 33 -3.28 -0.47 -3.08
C THR A 33 -3.08 0.00 -1.65
N PHE A 34 -3.46 1.24 -1.36
CA PHE A 34 -3.53 1.78 0.00
C PHE A 34 -4.89 2.41 0.24
N ALA A 35 -5.49 2.06 1.37
CA ALA A 35 -6.80 2.55 1.77
C ALA A 35 -6.84 2.84 3.27
N THR A 36 -7.77 3.72 3.66
CA THR A 36 -8.10 3.99 5.06
C THR A 36 -9.59 3.74 5.29
N LEU A 37 -9.93 3.23 6.47
CA LEU A 37 -11.31 3.00 6.87
C LEU A 37 -11.50 3.28 8.36
N MET A 38 -12.73 3.57 8.76
CA MET A 38 -13.12 3.61 10.17
C MET A 38 -13.72 2.26 10.55
N TYR A 39 -13.17 1.62 11.58
CA TYR A 39 -13.72 0.37 12.12
C TYR A 39 -13.79 0.47 13.64
N ASN A 40 -15.00 0.33 14.18
CA ASN A 40 -15.29 0.54 15.60
C ASN A 40 -14.69 1.86 16.12
N GLU A 41 -15.03 2.97 15.46
CA GLU A 41 -14.57 4.35 15.77
C GLU A 41 -13.06 4.56 15.71
N THR A 42 -12.29 3.57 15.26
CA THR A 42 -10.84 3.64 15.14
C THR A 42 -10.43 3.69 13.68
N LEU A 43 -9.56 4.64 13.33
CA LEU A 43 -8.95 4.71 12.00
C LEU A 43 -8.03 3.51 11.79
N LYS A 44 -8.24 2.77 10.69
CA LYS A 44 -7.41 1.66 10.23
C LYS A 44 -6.84 1.98 8.85
N ILE A 45 -5.61 1.53 8.64
CA ILE A 45 -4.95 1.55 7.33
C ILE A 45 -4.92 0.13 6.76
N VAL A 46 -5.09 0.01 5.45
CA VAL A 46 -5.10 -1.26 4.72
C VAL A 46 -4.13 -1.18 3.55
N PHE A 47 -3.24 -2.16 3.44
CA PHE A 47 -2.35 -2.33 2.29
C PHE A 47 -2.78 -3.55 1.48
N GLY A 48 -3.24 -3.32 0.25
CA GLY A 48 -3.47 -4.37 -0.74
C GLY A 48 -2.18 -4.64 -1.51
N LEU A 49 -1.44 -5.67 -1.12
CA LEU A 49 -0.15 -6.02 -1.75
C LEU A 49 -0.33 -6.98 -2.91
N THR A 50 0.70 -7.09 -3.75
CA THR A 50 0.66 -7.98 -4.92
C THR A 50 0.73 -9.45 -4.50
N GLY A 51 -0.05 -10.34 -5.12
CA GLY A 51 -0.01 -11.78 -4.83
C GLY A 51 1.30 -12.49 -5.20
N ASN A 52 2.18 -11.86 -5.99
CA ASN A 52 3.51 -12.40 -6.28
C ASN A 52 4.42 -12.25 -5.05
N PRO A 53 5.02 -13.34 -4.50
CA PRO A 53 5.77 -13.28 -3.25
C PRO A 53 6.96 -12.31 -3.26
N SER A 54 7.76 -12.30 -4.33
CA SER A 54 8.92 -11.40 -4.46
C SER A 54 8.50 -9.94 -4.50
N SER A 55 7.43 -9.64 -5.26
CA SER A 55 6.86 -8.29 -5.35
C SER A 55 6.23 -7.86 -4.02
N CYS A 56 5.55 -8.78 -3.33
CA CYS A 56 4.94 -8.56 -2.01
C CYS A 56 6.01 -8.12 -0.99
N ALA A 57 7.11 -8.86 -0.88
CA ALA A 57 8.21 -8.54 0.04
C ALA A 57 8.76 -7.12 -0.19
N ILE A 58 8.98 -6.74 -1.46
CA ILE A 58 9.48 -5.41 -1.82
C ILE A 58 8.46 -4.34 -1.43
N THR A 59 7.16 -4.55 -1.71
CA THR A 59 6.11 -3.58 -1.35
C THR A 59 5.88 -3.48 0.17
N CYS A 60 6.05 -4.57 0.92
CA CYS A 60 6.05 -4.55 2.39
C CYS A 60 7.15 -3.64 2.91
N ILE A 61 8.37 -3.82 2.41
CA ILE A 61 9.53 -3.05 2.83
C ILE A 61 9.37 -1.57 2.49
N LEU A 62 8.79 -1.24 1.34
CA LEU A 62 8.64 0.15 0.88
C LEU A 62 7.47 0.90 1.51
N PHE A 63 6.36 0.23 1.84
CA PHE A 63 5.15 0.90 2.33
C PHE A 63 4.76 0.49 3.74
N VAL A 64 4.73 -0.81 4.04
CA VAL A 64 4.22 -1.33 5.31
C VAL A 64 5.19 -1.06 6.46
N ILE A 65 6.48 -1.37 6.28
CA ILE A 65 7.49 -1.18 7.34
C ILE A 65 7.62 0.31 7.73
N PRO A 66 7.71 1.28 6.79
CA PRO A 66 7.73 2.70 7.15
C PRO A 66 6.46 3.15 7.86
N ALA A 67 5.29 2.67 7.43
CA ALA A 67 4.02 3.00 8.08
C ALA A 67 3.96 2.48 9.53
N LEU A 68 4.37 1.23 9.77
CA LEU A 68 4.44 0.66 11.11
C LEU A 68 5.42 1.41 12.01
N ARG A 69 6.61 1.77 11.49
CA ARG A 69 7.58 2.58 12.23
C ARG A 69 7.03 3.94 12.62
N LEU A 70 6.28 4.59 11.72
CA LEU A 70 5.61 5.86 12.00
C LEU A 70 4.55 5.70 13.10
N MET A 71 3.77 4.62 13.05
CA MET A 71 2.76 4.31 14.08
C MET A 71 3.39 4.01 15.45
N GLU A 72 4.54 3.35 15.48
CA GLU A 72 5.32 3.08 16.69
C GLU A 72 6.05 4.34 17.21
N LYS A 73 6.10 5.43 16.42
CA LYS A 73 6.91 6.63 16.68
C LYS A 73 8.41 6.32 16.79
N SER A 74 8.87 5.34 16.01
CA SER A 74 10.28 4.96 15.98
C SER A 74 11.15 6.06 15.38
N LEU A 75 12.28 6.37 16.03
CA LEU A 75 13.25 7.39 15.59
C LEU A 75 14.24 6.86 14.53
N TYR A 76 14.14 5.58 14.14
CA TYR A 76 15.04 4.95 13.17
C TYR A 76 14.55 5.15 11.72
N GLU A 77 14.88 6.30 11.13
CA GLU A 77 14.63 6.61 9.73
C GLU A 77 15.73 6.07 8.81
N ARG A 78 15.89 4.75 8.77
CA ARG A 78 16.66 4.11 7.69
C ARG A 78 15.71 3.71 6.58
N PHE A 79 15.46 4.66 5.67
CA PHE A 79 14.81 4.38 4.39
C PHE A 79 15.80 3.66 3.48
N LEU A 80 15.32 2.69 2.71
CA LEU A 80 16.15 2.07 1.69
C LEU A 80 16.40 3.06 0.55
N PRO A 81 17.58 3.01 -0.10
CA PRO A 81 17.82 3.80 -1.30
C PRO A 81 16.83 3.36 -2.39
N ILE A 82 15.92 4.26 -2.77
CA ILE A 82 14.97 4.06 -3.86
C ILE A 82 15.47 4.86 -5.05
N SER A 83 15.65 4.21 -6.19
CA SER A 83 15.91 4.90 -7.45
C SER A 83 14.59 5.32 -8.08
N ILE A 84 14.41 6.62 -8.28
CA ILE A 84 13.25 7.17 -8.99
C ILE A 84 13.70 7.50 -10.41
N SER A 85 13.10 6.85 -11.40
CA SER A 85 13.37 7.17 -12.80
C SER A 85 12.77 8.54 -13.16
N PRO A 86 13.46 9.39 -13.93
CA PRO A 86 12.91 10.65 -14.43
C PRO A 86 11.61 10.47 -15.24
N SER A 87 11.41 9.29 -15.83
CA SER A 87 10.19 8.92 -16.55
C SER A 87 8.95 8.78 -15.66
N ALA A 88 9.11 8.76 -14.33
CA ALA A 88 8.01 8.59 -13.39
C ALA A 88 7.13 9.84 -13.19
N PHE A 89 7.59 11.02 -13.62
CA PHE A 89 6.93 12.32 -13.44
C PHE A 89 6.22 12.84 -14.71
N LYS A 90 6.19 12.04 -15.79
CA LYS A 90 5.46 12.36 -17.02
C LYS A 90 4.00 11.95 -16.94
#